data_AF-A0A518FZV5-F1
#
_entry.id   AF-A0A518FZV5-F1
#
_cell.length_a   1.000
_cell.length_b   1.000
_cell.length_c   1.000
_cell.angle_alpha   90.00
_cell.angle_beta   90.00
_cell.angle_gamma   90.00
#
_symmetry.space_group_name_H-M   'P 1'
#
loop_
_entity.id
_entity.type
_entity.pdbx_description
1 polymer ?
#
loop_
_entity_poly.entity_id
_entity_poly.type
_entity_poly.pdbx_seq_one_letter_code
_entity_poly.pdbx_strand_id
1 'polypeptide(L)'
;MSVGSISESVKTANSAIRTLLFAVLVGVLGSGSYFGYSEYTKRDKLVRDQEEQIEKVTAELEILNEELSVKAAEVQVLTVDLQEKAVQIQKLETALNLLKVDQRLARLNVLNIERNEAGQAVSSRLEFVELSPQGEPLSKPKQFELPGDVVYIDNWVVKFDDSYIEKGDVERGTSLCLFRRIFSEQQIPTEGIALDEIGMRPQAYARGGAMSEFEQQLWSEFWEFANNPQKAAALGIRAANGEAVSIQVREEMAYNISLRSSGGLSIEPVSIAP
;
A
#
# COMPACT_ATOMS: atom_id res chain seq x y z
N MET A 1 98.78 -34.31 90.99
CA MET A 1 97.64 -33.37 91.10
C MET A 1 97.29 -32.87 89.70
N SER A 2 96.04 -33.10 89.30
CA SER A 2 95.19 -32.45 88.27
C SER A 2 95.80 -31.97 86.94
N VAL A 3 95.43 -32.62 85.83
CA VAL A 3 95.09 -31.97 84.55
C VAL A 3 94.02 -32.81 83.83
N GLY A 4 92.75 -32.42 83.95
CA GLY A 4 91.62 -33.12 83.31
C GLY A 4 90.32 -32.31 83.42
N SER A 5 90.25 -31.14 82.77
CA SER A 5 88.98 -30.39 82.69
C SER A 5 88.81 -29.48 81.46
N ILE A 6 89.73 -29.46 80.49
CA ILE A 6 89.66 -28.50 79.36
C ILE A 6 89.00 -29.10 78.10
N SER A 7 88.81 -30.43 78.00
CA SER A 7 88.27 -31.06 76.78
C SER A 7 86.74 -31.23 76.73
N GLU A 8 86.03 -31.16 77.86
CA GLU A 8 84.56 -31.31 77.89
C GLU A 8 83.83 -30.00 77.55
N SER A 9 84.24 -28.85 78.12
CA SER A 9 83.57 -27.56 77.90
C SER A 9 83.59 -27.10 76.43
N VAL A 10 84.67 -27.41 75.70
CA VAL A 10 84.79 -27.09 74.26
C VAL A 10 83.86 -27.99 73.42
N LYS A 11 83.67 -29.25 73.80
CA LYS A 11 82.75 -30.18 73.13
C LYS A 11 81.28 -29.82 73.40
N THR A 12 80.96 -29.43 74.63
CA THR A 12 79.60 -29.01 75.02
C THR A 12 79.22 -27.67 74.38
N ALA A 13 80.14 -26.70 74.32
CA ALA A 13 79.91 -25.42 73.63
C ALA A 13 79.72 -25.60 72.11
N ASN A 14 80.54 -26.44 71.48
CA ASN A 14 80.40 -26.72 70.04
C ASN A 14 79.07 -27.45 69.73
N SER A 15 78.63 -28.36 70.61
CA SER A 15 77.33 -29.02 70.50
C SER A 15 76.15 -28.06 70.70
N ALA A 16 76.26 -27.10 71.64
CA ALA A 16 75.25 -26.08 71.88
C ALA A 16 75.14 -25.09 70.72
N ILE A 17 76.27 -24.60 70.20
CA ILE A 17 76.33 -23.74 69.01
C ILE A 17 75.73 -24.47 67.80
N ARG A 18 76.08 -25.76 67.60
CA ARG A 18 75.51 -26.56 66.51
C ARG A 18 74.00 -26.74 66.66
N THR A 19 73.49 -26.98 67.86
CA THR A 19 72.05 -27.12 68.12
C THR A 19 71.31 -25.80 67.88
N LEU A 20 71.92 -24.67 68.26
CA LEU A 20 71.34 -23.34 68.06
C LEU A 20 71.36 -22.93 66.57
N LEU A 21 72.45 -23.24 65.85
CA LEU A 21 72.52 -23.10 64.40
C LEU A 21 71.48 -23.97 63.69
N PHE A 22 71.26 -25.20 64.16
CA PHE A 22 70.19 -26.06 63.63
C PHE A 22 68.81 -25.48 63.92
N ALA A 23 68.56 -24.96 65.12
CA ALA A 23 67.27 -24.34 65.46
C ALA A 23 67.00 -23.08 64.63
N VAL A 24 68.02 -22.26 64.39
CA VAL A 24 67.94 -21.09 63.50
C VAL A 24 67.72 -21.53 62.06
N LEU A 25 68.45 -22.55 61.58
CA LEU A 25 68.27 -23.09 60.24
C LEU A 25 66.85 -23.63 60.04
N VAL A 26 66.32 -24.41 60.99
CA VAL A 26 64.97 -24.95 60.95
C VAL A 26 63.92 -23.84 61.08
N GLY A 27 64.16 -22.81 61.89
CA GLY A 27 63.28 -21.64 62.00
C GLY A 27 63.24 -20.82 60.71
N VAL A 28 64.39 -20.59 60.07
CA VAL A 28 64.50 -19.88 58.78
C VAL A 28 63.90 -20.71 57.64
N LEU A 29 64.18 -22.02 57.59
CA LEU A 29 63.58 -22.92 56.60
C LEU A 29 62.07 -23.07 56.82
N GLY A 30 61.61 -23.19 58.06
CA GLY A 30 60.20 -23.32 58.41
C GLY A 30 59.41 -22.05 58.11
N SER A 31 59.93 -20.87 58.48
CA SER A 31 59.31 -19.59 58.15
C SER A 31 59.31 -19.30 56.65
N GLY A 32 60.43 -19.57 55.96
CA GLY A 32 60.50 -19.46 54.49
C GLY A 32 59.54 -20.42 53.78
N SER A 33 59.40 -21.65 54.28
CA SER A 33 58.45 -22.64 53.74
C SER A 33 57.00 -22.23 53.97
N TYR A 34 56.64 -21.70 55.15
CA TYR A 34 55.30 -21.23 55.44
C TYR A 34 54.91 -19.99 54.62
N PHE A 35 55.81 -19.02 54.49
CA PHE A 35 55.58 -17.84 53.66
C PHE A 35 55.45 -18.20 52.19
N GLY A 36 56.37 -19.02 51.66
CA GLY A 36 56.31 -19.53 50.29
C GLY A 36 55.01 -20.29 50.01
N TYR A 37 54.59 -21.18 50.90
CA TYR A 37 53.33 -21.92 50.78
C TYR A 37 52.11 -20.99 50.84
N SER A 38 52.10 -20.02 51.76
CA SER A 38 50.98 -19.08 51.91
C SER A 38 50.81 -18.15 50.71
N GLU A 39 51.92 -17.71 50.10
CA GLU A 39 51.90 -16.83 48.93
C GLU A 39 51.59 -17.61 47.64
N TYR A 40 52.12 -18.83 47.53
CA TYR A 40 51.77 -19.76 46.45
C TYR A 40 50.28 -20.13 46.48
N THR A 41 49.73 -20.45 47.66
CA THR A 41 48.31 -20.81 47.82
C THR A 41 47.38 -19.61 47.54
N LYS A 42 47.80 -18.37 47.81
CA LYS A 42 47.03 -17.16 47.43
C LYS A 42 47.00 -16.96 45.91
N ARG A 43 48.13 -17.16 45.23
CA ARG A 43 48.19 -17.10 43.76
C ARG A 43 47.33 -18.17 43.12
N ASP A 44 47.40 -19.41 43.61
CA ASP A 44 46.56 -20.49 43.12
C ASP A 44 45.07 -20.22 43.32
N LYS A 45 44.67 -19.59 44.44
CA LYS A 45 43.29 -19.16 44.65
C LYS A 45 42.87 -18.05 43.68
N LEU A 46 43.70 -17.03 43.49
CA LEU A 46 43.40 -15.94 42.56
C LEU A 46 43.30 -16.43 41.11
N VAL A 47 44.16 -17.36 40.70
CA VAL A 47 44.11 -17.98 39.37
C VAL A 47 42.81 -18.77 39.21
N ARG A 48 42.42 -19.58 40.21
CA ARG A 48 41.14 -20.31 40.17
C ARG A 48 39.92 -19.37 40.13
N ASP A 49 39.92 -18.31 40.93
CA ASP A 49 38.83 -17.33 40.94
C ASP A 49 38.74 -16.60 39.59
N GLN A 50 39.87 -16.31 38.95
CA GLN A 50 39.92 -15.75 37.60
C GLN A 50 39.46 -16.76 36.53
N GLU A 51 39.88 -18.02 36.63
CA GLU A 51 39.44 -19.10 35.73
C GLU A 51 37.92 -19.30 35.84
N GLU A 52 37.36 -19.29 37.04
CA GLU A 52 35.91 -19.40 37.26
C GLU A 52 35.15 -18.18 36.68
N GLN A 53 35.71 -16.98 36.78
CA GLN A 53 35.14 -15.79 36.15
C GLN A 53 35.21 -15.85 34.63
N ILE A 54 36.35 -16.29 34.06
CA ILE A 54 36.52 -16.48 32.62
C ILE A 54 35.54 -17.53 32.12
N GLU A 55 35.36 -18.64 32.83
CA GLU A 55 34.41 -19.70 32.49
C GLU A 55 32.97 -19.17 32.49
N LYS A 56 32.57 -18.43 33.52
CA LYS A 56 31.23 -17.80 33.61
C LYS A 56 30.98 -16.82 32.46
N VAL A 57 31.92 -15.92 32.19
CA VAL A 57 31.81 -14.94 31.11
C VAL A 57 31.80 -15.62 29.75
N THR A 58 32.59 -16.67 29.56
CA THR A 58 32.62 -17.43 28.31
C THR A 58 31.28 -18.14 28.07
N ALA A 59 30.71 -18.77 29.10
CA ALA A 59 29.39 -19.38 29.03
C ALA A 59 28.27 -18.35 28.75
N GLU A 60 28.33 -17.16 29.37
CA GLU A 60 27.37 -16.08 29.12
C GLU A 60 27.50 -15.53 27.68
N LEU A 61 28.72 -15.39 27.17
CA LEU A 61 28.98 -15.00 25.78
C LEU A 61 28.46 -16.03 24.77
N GLU A 62 28.59 -17.32 25.07
CA GLU A 62 28.04 -18.39 24.23
C GLU A 62 26.52 -18.31 24.14
N ILE A 63 25.83 -18.14 25.28
CA ILE A 63 24.36 -17.98 25.33
C ILE A 63 23.93 -16.74 24.56
N LEU A 64 24.59 -15.60 24.79
CA LEU A 64 24.24 -14.35 24.11
C LEU A 64 24.47 -14.44 22.60
N ASN A 65 25.53 -15.14 22.17
CA ASN A 65 25.80 -15.35 20.75
C ASN A 65 24.76 -16.28 20.10
N GLU A 66 24.29 -17.30 20.82
CA GLU A 66 23.18 -18.14 20.38
C GLU A 66 21.87 -17.32 20.26
N GLU A 67 21.54 -16.52 21.27
CA GLU A 67 20.37 -15.63 21.23
C GLU A 67 20.46 -14.62 20.08
N LEU A 68 21.62 -13.99 19.87
CA LEU A 68 21.87 -13.10 18.75
C LEU A 68 21.71 -13.79 17.40
N SER A 69 22.16 -15.04 17.29
CA SER A 69 21.99 -15.84 16.07
C SER A 69 20.51 -16.12 15.78
N VAL A 70 19.75 -16.50 16.81
CA VAL A 70 18.29 -16.71 16.71
C VAL A 70 17.58 -15.42 16.32
N LYS A 71 17.91 -14.30 16.98
CA LYS A 71 17.35 -12.98 16.68
C LYS A 71 17.72 -12.49 15.29
N ALA A 72 18.94 -12.74 14.82
CA ALA A 72 19.36 -12.41 13.47
C ALA A 72 18.56 -13.21 12.43
N ALA A 73 18.32 -14.50 12.66
CA ALA A 73 17.46 -15.32 11.80
C ALA A 73 16.01 -14.81 11.80
N GLU A 74 15.46 -14.44 12.96
CA GLU A 74 14.12 -13.84 13.08
C GLU A 74 14.02 -12.53 12.29
N VAL A 75 14.98 -11.61 12.43
CA VAL A 75 15.05 -10.37 11.67
C VAL A 75 15.11 -10.63 10.17
N GLN A 76 15.83 -11.67 9.74
CA GLN A 76 15.95 -12.03 8.33
C GLN A 76 14.60 -12.50 7.78
N VAL A 77 13.87 -13.36 8.50
CA VAL A 77 12.52 -13.80 8.14
C VAL A 77 11.56 -12.61 8.09
N LEU A 78 11.58 -11.73 9.10
CA LEU A 78 10.75 -10.53 9.14
C LEU A 78 11.06 -9.57 7.99
N THR A 79 12.33 -9.45 7.60
CA THR A 79 12.73 -8.60 6.48
C THR A 79 12.15 -9.10 5.17
N VAL A 80 12.15 -10.43 4.94
CA VAL A 80 11.53 -11.04 3.75
C VAL A 80 10.02 -10.82 3.76
N ASP A 81 9.35 -11.07 4.89
CA ASP A 81 7.90 -10.84 5.02
C ASP A 81 7.53 -9.36 4.78
N LEU A 82 8.32 -8.42 5.32
CA LEU A 82 8.13 -6.98 5.07
C LEU A 82 8.29 -6.63 3.59
N GLN A 83 9.25 -7.22 2.89
CA GLN A 83 9.43 -7.03 1.46
C GLN A 83 8.24 -7.57 0.67
N GLU A 84 7.75 -8.77 0.99
CA GLU A 84 6.58 -9.36 0.35
C GLU A 84 5.31 -8.50 0.56
N LYS A 85 5.08 -8.03 1.80
CA LYS A 85 3.96 -7.15 2.10
C LYS A 85 4.08 -5.80 1.39
N ALA A 86 5.28 -5.22 1.31
CA ALA A 86 5.50 -3.97 0.59
C ALA A 86 5.15 -4.09 -0.90
N VAL A 87 5.55 -5.20 -1.54
CA VAL A 87 5.17 -5.51 -2.94
C VAL A 87 3.66 -5.67 -3.08
N GLN A 88 3.01 -6.36 -2.13
CA GLN A 88 1.56 -6.53 -2.15
C GLN A 88 0.82 -5.19 -1.99
N ILE A 89 1.26 -4.33 -1.08
CA ILE A 89 0.70 -2.99 -0.88
C ILE A 89 0.83 -2.18 -2.17
N GLN A 90 2.02 -2.13 -2.77
CA GLN A 90 2.23 -1.40 -4.03
C GLN A 90 1.30 -1.88 -5.15
N LYS A 91 1.10 -3.19 -5.25
CA LYS A 91 0.18 -3.79 -6.23
C LYS A 91 -1.27 -3.36 -5.97
N LEU A 92 -1.72 -3.44 -4.71
CA LEU A 92 -3.08 -3.06 -4.31
C LEU A 92 -3.33 -1.56 -4.50
N GLU A 93 -2.37 -0.70 -4.17
CA GLU A 93 -2.45 0.74 -4.40
C GLU A 93 -2.59 1.05 -5.89
N THR A 94 -1.82 0.36 -6.74
CA THR A 94 -1.91 0.53 -8.20
C THR A 94 -3.28 0.10 -8.73
N ALA A 95 -3.76 -1.07 -8.32
CA ALA A 95 -5.10 -1.57 -8.65
C ALA A 95 -6.20 -0.57 -8.23
N LEU A 96 -6.12 -0.06 -7.00
CA LEU A 96 -7.05 0.95 -6.50
C LEU A 96 -7.00 2.25 -7.29
N ASN A 97 -5.81 2.70 -7.70
CA ASN A 97 -5.66 3.90 -8.50
C ASN A 97 -6.32 3.72 -9.88
N LEU A 98 -6.12 2.57 -10.54
CA LEU A 98 -6.76 2.26 -11.83
C LEU A 98 -8.30 2.23 -11.71
N LEU A 99 -8.83 1.60 -10.66
CA LEU A 99 -10.28 1.58 -10.40
C LEU A 99 -10.87 2.98 -10.16
N LYS A 100 -10.05 3.91 -9.67
CA LYS A 100 -10.46 5.28 -9.33
C LYS A 100 -10.32 6.26 -10.49
N VAL A 101 -9.73 5.88 -11.63
CA VAL A 101 -9.59 6.78 -12.77
C VAL A 101 -10.98 7.17 -13.29
N ASP A 102 -11.22 8.46 -13.35
CA ASP A 102 -12.41 9.07 -13.93
C ASP A 102 -12.08 9.57 -15.35
N GLN A 103 -12.87 9.15 -16.34
CA GLN A 103 -12.72 9.54 -17.73
C GLN A 103 -13.82 10.54 -18.09
N ARG A 104 -13.42 11.73 -18.54
CA ARG A 104 -14.38 12.73 -19.02
C ARG A 104 -14.87 12.33 -20.41
N LEU A 105 -16.17 12.04 -20.51
CA LEU A 105 -16.79 11.58 -21.76
C LEU A 105 -17.49 12.70 -22.52
N ALA A 106 -18.07 13.67 -21.81
CA ALA A 106 -18.83 14.74 -22.45
C ALA A 106 -18.84 16.02 -21.61
N ARG A 107 -19.30 17.10 -22.24
CA ARG A 107 -19.57 18.39 -21.61
C ARG A 107 -20.97 18.87 -21.95
N LEU A 108 -21.66 19.38 -20.94
CA LEU A 108 -22.94 20.06 -21.04
C LEU A 108 -22.76 21.53 -20.66
N ASN A 109 -22.90 22.45 -21.61
CA ASN A 109 -22.86 23.89 -21.35
C ASN A 109 -24.28 24.43 -21.20
N VAL A 110 -24.49 25.30 -20.21
CA VAL A 110 -25.76 26.02 -20.03
C VAL A 110 -25.64 27.35 -20.76
N LEU A 111 -26.42 27.50 -21.84
CA LEU A 111 -26.40 28.72 -22.65
C LEU A 111 -27.33 29.79 -22.08
N ASN A 112 -28.52 29.38 -21.64
CA ASN A 112 -29.52 30.28 -21.07
C ASN A 112 -30.55 29.47 -20.27
N ILE A 113 -31.09 30.06 -19.20
CA ILE A 113 -32.28 29.55 -18.50
C ILE A 113 -33.33 30.66 -18.49
N GLU A 114 -34.50 30.39 -19.06
CA GLU A 114 -35.65 31.29 -19.02
C GLU A 114 -36.46 31.02 -17.76
N ARG A 115 -36.72 32.08 -16.98
CA ARG A 115 -37.48 32.00 -15.72
C ARG A 115 -38.77 32.82 -15.80
N ASN A 116 -39.83 32.32 -15.16
CA ASN A 116 -41.09 33.06 -15.03
C ASN A 116 -41.00 34.16 -13.95
N GLU A 117 -42.06 34.94 -13.79
CA GLU A 117 -42.16 36.00 -12.78
C GLU A 117 -41.99 35.50 -11.33
N ALA A 118 -42.28 34.22 -11.08
CA ALA A 118 -42.07 33.57 -9.79
C ALA A 118 -40.64 33.02 -9.60
N GLY A 119 -39.74 33.22 -10.57
CA GLY A 119 -38.35 32.76 -10.55
C GLY A 119 -38.16 31.27 -10.89
N GLN A 120 -39.21 30.57 -11.31
CA GLN A 120 -39.14 29.16 -11.68
C GLN A 120 -38.60 29.03 -13.10
N ALA A 121 -37.70 28.06 -13.34
CA ALA A 121 -37.22 27.76 -14.67
C ALA A 121 -38.35 27.18 -15.53
N VAL A 122 -38.58 27.83 -16.66
CA VAL A 122 -39.58 27.43 -17.67
C VAL A 122 -38.89 26.69 -18.81
N SER A 123 -37.70 27.13 -19.20
CA SER A 123 -36.94 26.55 -20.30
C SER A 123 -35.44 26.69 -20.05
N SER A 124 -34.65 25.69 -20.45
CA SER A 124 -33.19 25.71 -20.43
C SER A 124 -32.65 25.41 -21.81
N ARG A 125 -31.86 26.35 -22.35
CA ARG A 125 -31.09 26.16 -23.58
C ARG A 125 -29.71 25.62 -23.24
N LEU A 126 -29.40 24.45 -23.79
CA LEU A 126 -28.23 23.67 -23.43
C LEU A 126 -27.44 23.29 -24.69
N GLU A 127 -26.16 23.03 -24.49
CA GLU A 127 -25.27 22.53 -25.53
C GLU A 127 -24.52 21.30 -25.00
N PHE A 128 -24.62 20.18 -25.71
CA PHE A 128 -23.94 18.94 -25.37
C PHE A 128 -22.88 18.58 -26.41
N VAL A 129 -21.71 18.13 -25.96
CA VAL A 129 -20.66 17.62 -26.83
C VAL A 129 -19.87 16.49 -26.16
N GLU A 130 -19.64 15.41 -26.89
CA GLU A 130 -18.72 14.36 -26.45
C GLU A 130 -17.26 14.79 -26.62
N LEU A 131 -16.40 14.33 -25.72
CA LEU A 131 -15.02 14.72 -25.62
C LEU A 131 -14.09 13.52 -25.81
N SER A 132 -12.94 13.78 -26.42
CA SER A 132 -11.83 12.82 -26.48
C SER A 132 -11.19 12.64 -25.10
N PRO A 133 -10.36 11.60 -24.89
CA PRO A 133 -9.55 11.48 -23.68
C PRO A 133 -8.67 12.70 -23.38
N GLN A 134 -8.27 13.45 -24.42
CA GLN A 134 -7.50 14.69 -24.33
C GLN A 134 -8.37 15.90 -24.01
N GLY A 135 -9.70 15.76 -24.07
CA GLY A 135 -10.66 16.82 -23.78
C GLY A 135 -11.14 17.62 -24.97
N GLU A 136 -10.84 17.17 -26.19
CA GLU A 136 -11.22 17.86 -27.41
C GLU A 136 -12.62 17.43 -27.85
N PRO A 137 -13.47 18.35 -28.35
CA PRO A 137 -14.76 18.01 -28.94
C PRO A 137 -14.60 16.99 -30.08
N LEU A 138 -15.34 15.88 -29.99
CA LEU A 138 -15.31 14.83 -31.02
C LEU A 138 -16.30 15.10 -32.16
N SER A 139 -17.38 15.81 -31.86
CA SER A 139 -18.39 16.23 -32.81
C SER A 139 -18.68 17.72 -32.74
N LYS A 140 -19.51 18.20 -33.68
CA LYS A 140 -20.17 19.48 -33.51
C LYS A 140 -21.07 19.41 -32.26
N PRO A 141 -21.06 20.44 -31.40
CA PRO A 141 -21.96 20.50 -30.26
C PRO A 141 -23.43 20.47 -30.71
N LYS A 142 -24.25 19.71 -29.98
CA LYS A 142 -25.69 19.63 -30.17
C LYS A 142 -26.37 20.61 -29.23
N GLN A 143 -27.05 21.59 -29.79
CA GLN A 143 -27.83 22.55 -29.02
C GLN A 143 -29.30 22.16 -29.01
N PHE A 144 -29.93 22.32 -27.86
CA PHE A 144 -31.35 22.01 -27.69
C PHE A 144 -31.94 22.79 -26.53
N GLU A 145 -33.26 22.73 -26.44
CA GLU A 145 -34.04 23.43 -25.44
C GLU A 145 -34.93 22.41 -24.72
N LEU A 146 -34.88 22.40 -23.38
CA LEU A 146 -35.65 21.51 -22.52
C LEU A 146 -36.49 22.34 -21.55
N PRO A 147 -37.73 21.93 -21.24
CA PRO A 147 -38.53 22.63 -20.24
C PRO A 147 -37.95 22.42 -18.83
N GLY A 148 -37.92 23.45 -17.99
CA GLY A 148 -37.37 23.35 -16.64
C GLY A 148 -35.84 23.49 -16.54
N ASP A 149 -35.29 23.21 -15.36
CA ASP A 149 -33.84 23.26 -15.08
C ASP A 149 -33.27 21.99 -14.43
N VAL A 150 -34.01 20.89 -14.37
CA VAL A 150 -33.49 19.59 -13.91
C VAL A 150 -33.35 18.64 -15.10
N VAL A 151 -32.10 18.38 -15.48
CA VAL A 151 -31.78 17.63 -16.69
C VAL A 151 -31.36 16.21 -16.33
N TYR A 152 -31.84 15.24 -17.10
CA TYR A 152 -31.52 13.82 -17.00
C TYR A 152 -30.80 13.36 -18.26
N ILE A 153 -29.71 12.61 -18.10
CA ILE A 153 -28.95 11.99 -19.18
C ILE A 153 -29.11 10.48 -19.08
N ASP A 154 -29.96 9.91 -19.95
CA ASP A 154 -30.17 8.47 -20.09
C ASP A 154 -29.02 7.86 -20.88
N ASN A 155 -28.45 6.80 -20.33
CA ASN A 155 -27.29 6.12 -20.85
C ASN A 155 -27.35 4.62 -20.62
N TRP A 156 -26.61 3.89 -21.44
CA TRP A 156 -26.30 2.48 -21.20
C TRP A 156 -24.88 2.36 -20.73
N VAL A 157 -24.67 1.70 -19.59
CA VAL A 157 -23.35 1.43 -19.04
C VAL A 157 -23.07 -0.06 -19.02
N VAL A 158 -21.85 -0.43 -19.40
CA VAL A 158 -21.30 -1.78 -19.24
C VAL A 158 -20.12 -1.70 -18.29
N LYS A 159 -20.20 -2.49 -17.23
CA LYS A 159 -19.19 -2.56 -16.17
C LYS A 159 -18.48 -3.89 -16.29
N PHE A 160 -17.16 -3.86 -16.38
CA PHE A 160 -16.34 -5.07 -16.43
C PHE A 160 -15.91 -5.51 -15.03
N ASP A 161 -15.46 -6.77 -14.92
CA ASP A 161 -14.85 -7.27 -13.70
C ASP A 161 -13.60 -6.46 -13.33
N ASP A 162 -13.44 -6.17 -12.04
CA ASP A 162 -12.33 -5.36 -11.53
C ASP A 162 -10.97 -5.95 -11.97
N SER A 163 -10.86 -7.27 -12.12
CA SER A 163 -9.63 -7.93 -12.56
C SER A 163 -9.13 -7.48 -13.95
N TYR A 164 -10.01 -7.00 -14.83
CA TYR A 164 -9.62 -6.44 -16.14
C TYR A 164 -9.14 -4.99 -15.99
N ILE A 165 -9.75 -4.22 -15.09
CA ILE A 165 -9.36 -2.85 -14.76
C ILE A 165 -8.00 -2.84 -14.06
N GLU A 166 -7.82 -3.71 -13.06
CA GLU A 166 -6.57 -3.88 -12.31
C GLU A 166 -5.38 -4.28 -13.19
N LYS A 167 -5.64 -5.00 -14.28
CA LYS A 167 -4.62 -5.42 -15.26
C LYS A 167 -4.43 -4.41 -16.40
N GLY A 168 -5.23 -3.35 -16.47
CA GLY A 168 -5.20 -2.38 -17.57
C GLY A 168 -5.52 -3.02 -18.93
N ASP A 169 -6.51 -3.92 -18.98
CA ASP A 169 -6.95 -4.55 -20.23
C ASP A 169 -7.32 -3.48 -21.28
N VAL A 170 -6.95 -3.72 -22.54
CA VAL A 170 -7.06 -2.69 -23.59
C VAL A 170 -8.51 -2.32 -23.89
N GLU A 171 -9.42 -3.30 -23.85
CA GLU A 171 -10.85 -3.16 -24.17
C GLU A 171 -11.72 -3.08 -22.92
N ARG A 172 -11.27 -3.68 -21.81
CA ARG A 172 -12.04 -3.84 -20.56
C ARG A 172 -11.42 -3.15 -19.35
N GLY A 173 -10.36 -2.37 -19.57
CA GLY A 173 -9.66 -1.62 -18.53
C GLY A 173 -10.47 -0.44 -17.95
N THR A 174 -11.64 -0.16 -18.51
CA THR A 174 -12.60 0.84 -18.03
C THR A 174 -14.01 0.40 -18.42
N SER A 175 -15.00 0.82 -17.64
CA SER A 175 -16.40 0.71 -18.04
C SER A 175 -16.68 1.49 -19.33
N LEU A 176 -17.72 1.08 -20.06
CA LEU A 176 -18.16 1.72 -21.30
C LEU A 176 -19.54 2.34 -21.12
N CYS A 177 -19.81 3.42 -21.84
CA CYS A 177 -21.05 4.19 -21.74
C CYS A 177 -21.54 4.60 -23.14
N LEU A 178 -22.84 4.54 -23.38
CA LEU A 178 -23.50 5.05 -24.59
C LEU A 178 -24.57 6.07 -24.16
N PHE A 179 -24.50 7.31 -24.64
CA PHE A 179 -25.46 8.35 -24.28
C PHE A 179 -26.68 8.27 -25.19
N ARG A 180 -27.82 7.82 -24.65
CA ARG A 180 -29.01 7.60 -25.47
C ARG A 180 -29.77 8.89 -25.73
N ARG A 181 -30.12 9.60 -24.67
CA ARG A 181 -30.98 10.78 -24.75
C ARG A 181 -30.81 11.69 -23.55
N ILE A 182 -31.30 12.91 -23.72
CA ILE A 182 -31.40 13.92 -22.68
C ILE A 182 -32.84 14.43 -22.59
N PHE A 183 -33.34 14.61 -21.38
CA PHE A 183 -34.70 15.09 -21.11
C PHE A 183 -34.72 15.83 -19.77
N SER A 184 -35.84 16.47 -19.44
CA SER A 184 -36.00 17.18 -18.17
C SER A 184 -37.08 16.58 -17.29
N GLU A 185 -37.20 17.09 -16.05
CA GLU A 185 -38.22 16.69 -15.09
C GLU A 185 -39.65 16.99 -15.54
N GLN A 186 -39.81 17.87 -16.53
CA GLN A 186 -41.11 18.31 -17.06
C GLN A 186 -41.48 17.60 -18.37
N GLN A 187 -40.71 16.59 -18.78
CA GLN A 187 -40.91 15.84 -20.01
C GLN A 187 -40.98 14.34 -19.75
N ILE A 188 -41.75 13.61 -20.56
CA ILE A 188 -41.69 12.15 -20.53
C ILE A 188 -40.40 11.64 -21.21
N PRO A 189 -39.70 10.63 -20.65
CA PRO A 189 -38.41 10.17 -21.17
C PRO A 189 -38.43 9.74 -22.65
N THR A 190 -39.56 9.25 -23.15
CA THR A 190 -39.72 8.83 -24.55
C THR A 190 -39.66 9.98 -25.55
N GLU A 191 -39.97 11.21 -25.12
CA GLU A 191 -39.90 12.41 -25.95
C GLU A 191 -38.53 13.12 -25.83
N GLY A 192 -37.64 12.62 -24.98
CA GLY A 192 -36.29 13.14 -24.81
C GLY A 192 -35.51 13.20 -26.12
N ILE A 193 -34.58 14.15 -26.18
CA ILE A 193 -33.77 14.42 -27.35
C ILE A 193 -32.66 13.39 -27.45
N ALA A 194 -32.57 12.70 -28.59
CA ALA A 194 -31.54 11.69 -28.81
C ALA A 194 -30.13 12.32 -28.84
N LEU A 195 -29.24 11.79 -28.00
CA LEU A 195 -27.83 12.19 -27.98
C LEU A 195 -27.03 11.31 -28.95
N ASP A 196 -27.07 10.00 -28.79
CA ASP A 196 -26.55 9.04 -29.76
C ASP A 196 -27.70 8.26 -30.39
N GLU A 197 -27.57 7.91 -31.67
CA GLU A 197 -28.51 6.99 -32.31
C GLU A 197 -28.13 5.55 -31.91
N ILE A 198 -29.14 4.72 -31.58
CA ILE A 198 -28.93 3.30 -31.29
C ILE A 198 -28.41 2.63 -32.57
N GLY A 199 -27.16 2.14 -32.54
CA GLY A 199 -26.45 1.61 -33.71
C GLY A 199 -25.38 2.56 -34.27
N MET A 200 -25.32 3.80 -33.78
CA MET A 200 -24.22 4.73 -33.99
C MET A 200 -23.28 4.72 -32.77
N ARG A 201 -21.99 4.87 -33.06
CA ARG A 201 -20.89 4.70 -32.11
C ARG A 201 -20.89 5.84 -31.08
N PRO A 202 -20.80 5.57 -29.75
CA PRO A 202 -20.44 6.61 -28.80
C PRO A 202 -19.05 7.12 -29.15
N GLN A 203 -18.92 8.41 -29.39
CA GLN A 203 -17.68 8.96 -29.91
C GLN A 203 -16.59 8.98 -28.85
N ALA A 204 -16.95 9.11 -27.56
CA ALA A 204 -16.00 9.22 -26.45
C ALA A 204 -14.94 8.10 -26.37
N TYR A 205 -15.22 6.91 -26.93
CA TYR A 205 -14.30 5.77 -26.97
C TYR A 205 -13.52 5.64 -28.28
N ALA A 206 -13.82 6.47 -29.27
CA ALA A 206 -13.06 6.54 -30.50
C ALA A 206 -11.66 7.10 -30.16
N ARG A 207 -10.71 6.20 -29.89
CA ARG A 207 -9.27 6.49 -29.84
C ARG A 207 -8.75 6.88 -31.24
N GLY A 208 -9.40 7.84 -31.91
CA GLY A 208 -9.16 8.21 -33.30
C GLY A 208 -9.44 7.10 -34.33
N GLY A 209 -10.16 6.03 -33.97
CA GLY A 209 -10.36 4.83 -34.79
C GLY A 209 -11.80 4.34 -34.87
N ALA A 210 -12.04 3.30 -35.68
CA ALA A 210 -13.34 2.63 -35.76
C ALA A 210 -13.63 1.83 -34.48
N MET A 211 -14.92 1.73 -34.12
CA MET A 211 -15.39 0.88 -33.00
C MET A 211 -14.96 -0.57 -33.21
N SER A 212 -14.43 -1.20 -32.16
CA SER A 212 -13.96 -2.58 -32.26
C SER A 212 -15.14 -3.54 -32.48
N GLU A 213 -14.88 -4.73 -33.04
CA GLU A 213 -15.91 -5.76 -33.21
C GLU A 213 -16.54 -6.15 -31.87
N PHE A 214 -15.74 -6.17 -30.80
CA PHE A 214 -16.19 -6.42 -29.44
C PHE A 214 -17.21 -5.38 -28.97
N GLU A 215 -16.90 -4.09 -29.15
CA GLU A 215 -17.80 -2.99 -28.77
C GLU A 215 -19.09 -3.00 -29.59
N GLN A 216 -19.03 -3.31 -30.90
CA GLN A 216 -20.22 -3.42 -31.74
C GLN A 216 -21.15 -4.53 -31.25
N GLN A 217 -20.57 -5.70 -30.96
CA GLN A 217 -21.33 -6.81 -30.40
C GLN A 217 -21.99 -6.42 -29.08
N LEU A 218 -21.23 -5.79 -28.19
CA LEU A 218 -21.68 -5.37 -26.86
C LEU A 218 -22.95 -4.53 -26.91
N TRP A 219 -23.01 -3.53 -27.79
CA TRP A 219 -24.17 -2.65 -27.89
C TRP A 219 -25.34 -3.29 -28.64
N SER A 220 -25.06 -4.10 -29.66
CA SER A 220 -26.11 -4.80 -30.42
C SER A 220 -26.88 -5.83 -29.59
N GLU A 221 -26.20 -6.44 -28.61
CA GLU A 221 -26.76 -7.46 -27.72
C GLU A 221 -26.86 -6.96 -26.26
N PHE A 222 -26.88 -5.64 -26.05
CA PHE A 222 -26.80 -5.02 -24.72
C PHE A 222 -27.79 -5.61 -23.71
N TRP A 223 -29.07 -5.72 -24.10
CA TRP A 223 -30.11 -6.27 -23.22
C TRP A 223 -29.97 -7.77 -22.99
N GLU A 224 -29.36 -8.50 -23.92
CA GLU A 224 -29.06 -9.92 -23.71
C GLU A 224 -27.97 -10.05 -22.65
N PHE A 225 -26.91 -9.25 -22.70
CA PHE A 225 -25.90 -9.23 -21.63
C PHE A 225 -26.47 -8.76 -20.28
N ALA A 226 -27.41 -7.81 -20.29
CA ALA A 226 -28.07 -7.33 -19.07
C ALA A 226 -28.94 -8.41 -18.39
N ASN A 227 -29.51 -9.35 -19.16
CA ASN A 227 -30.44 -10.36 -18.64
C ASN A 227 -29.88 -11.79 -18.60
N ASN A 228 -28.66 -12.02 -19.13
CA ASN A 228 -28.02 -13.32 -19.17
C ASN A 228 -26.65 -13.28 -18.45
N PRO A 229 -26.62 -13.53 -17.12
CA PRO A 229 -25.39 -13.45 -16.34
C PRO A 229 -24.28 -14.39 -16.84
N GLN A 230 -24.63 -15.56 -17.37
CA GLN A 230 -23.65 -16.51 -17.88
C GLN A 230 -22.96 -15.97 -19.14
N LYS A 231 -23.74 -15.39 -20.05
CA LYS A 231 -23.21 -14.78 -21.28
C LYS A 231 -22.39 -13.52 -20.98
N ALA A 232 -22.84 -12.70 -20.03
CA ALA A 232 -22.11 -11.52 -19.56
C ALA A 232 -20.76 -11.91 -18.94
N ALA A 233 -20.75 -12.88 -18.02
CA ALA A 233 -19.53 -13.37 -17.37
C ALA A 233 -18.51 -13.95 -18.36
N ALA A 234 -18.98 -14.61 -19.44
CA ALA A 234 -18.09 -15.12 -20.48
C ALA A 234 -17.28 -14.02 -21.20
N LEU A 235 -17.76 -12.78 -21.19
CA LEU A 235 -17.06 -11.62 -21.75
C LEU A 235 -16.38 -10.75 -20.68
N GLY A 236 -16.46 -11.13 -19.41
CA GLY A 236 -15.93 -10.35 -18.29
C GLY A 236 -16.81 -9.15 -17.90
N ILE A 237 -18.09 -9.19 -18.25
CA ILE A 237 -19.08 -8.17 -17.90
C ILE A 237 -19.71 -8.56 -16.57
N ARG A 238 -19.53 -7.71 -15.54
CA ARG A 238 -20.18 -7.92 -14.25
C ARG A 238 -21.60 -7.35 -14.21
N ALA A 239 -21.86 -6.29 -15.00
CA ALA A 239 -23.15 -5.64 -15.07
C ALA A 239 -23.32 -4.86 -16.37
N ALA A 240 -24.54 -4.87 -16.91
CA ALA A 240 -24.96 -4.00 -18.00
C ALA A 240 -26.32 -3.39 -17.61
N ASN A 241 -26.40 -2.06 -17.54
CA ASN A 241 -27.58 -1.36 -17.02
C ASN A 241 -27.93 -0.12 -17.84
N GLY A 242 -29.22 0.18 -17.95
CA GLY A 242 -29.67 1.53 -18.27
C GLY A 242 -29.62 2.38 -17.01
N GLU A 243 -29.01 3.56 -17.11
CA GLU A 243 -28.90 4.52 -16.02
C GLU A 243 -29.35 5.91 -16.50
N ALA A 244 -29.89 6.73 -15.59
CA ALA A 244 -30.19 8.12 -15.86
C ALA A 244 -29.65 8.97 -14.70
N VAL A 245 -28.58 9.71 -14.97
CA VAL A 245 -28.02 10.67 -14.01
C VAL A 245 -28.67 12.02 -14.21
N SER A 246 -28.87 12.77 -13.13
CA SER A 246 -29.57 14.05 -13.18
C SER A 246 -28.84 15.15 -12.44
N ILE A 247 -29.02 16.38 -12.90
CA ILE A 247 -28.53 17.58 -12.23
C ILE A 247 -29.48 18.75 -12.43
N GLN A 248 -29.55 19.64 -11.44
CA GLN A 248 -30.15 20.95 -11.64
C GLN A 248 -29.11 21.90 -12.25
N VAL A 249 -29.36 22.35 -13.48
CA VAL A 249 -28.46 23.25 -14.20
C VAL A 249 -28.57 24.68 -13.67
N ARG A 250 -27.47 25.44 -13.79
CA ARG A 250 -27.39 26.85 -13.39
C ARG A 250 -26.85 27.70 -14.52
N GLU A 251 -27.29 28.93 -14.58
CA GLU A 251 -26.79 29.93 -15.52
C GLU A 251 -25.27 30.07 -15.39
N GLU A 252 -24.61 30.34 -16.52
CA GLU A 252 -23.15 30.56 -16.61
C GLU A 252 -22.29 29.38 -16.13
N MET A 253 -22.87 28.18 -16.04
CA MET A 253 -22.15 26.97 -15.67
C MET A 253 -21.99 26.03 -16.86
N ALA A 254 -20.88 25.28 -16.85
CA ALA A 254 -20.72 24.08 -17.64
C ALA A 254 -20.64 22.87 -16.71
N TYR A 255 -20.88 21.69 -17.24
CA TYR A 255 -20.82 20.45 -16.49
C TYR A 255 -20.02 19.41 -17.27
N ASN A 256 -19.03 18.80 -16.63
CA ASN A 256 -18.36 17.64 -17.18
C ASN A 256 -19.14 16.38 -16.79
N ILE A 257 -19.30 15.48 -17.75
CA ILE A 257 -19.86 14.16 -17.53
C ILE A 257 -18.71 13.18 -17.56
N SER A 258 -18.46 12.55 -16.41
CA SER A 258 -17.32 11.67 -16.19
C SER A 258 -17.80 10.26 -15.86
N LEU A 259 -17.12 9.26 -16.42
CA LEU A 259 -17.31 7.85 -16.11
C LEU A 259 -16.11 7.34 -15.33
N ARG A 260 -16.35 6.87 -14.11
CA ARG A 260 -15.36 6.12 -13.33
C ARG A 260 -15.06 4.81 -14.02
N SER A 261 -13.82 4.35 -13.99
CA SER A 261 -13.43 3.05 -14.58
C SER A 261 -14.26 1.88 -14.04
N SER A 262 -14.70 1.96 -12.77
CA SER A 262 -15.61 0.99 -12.15
C SER A 262 -17.10 1.15 -12.52
N GLY A 263 -17.47 2.20 -13.26
CA GLY A 263 -18.77 2.33 -13.91
C GLY A 263 -19.71 3.39 -13.31
N GLY A 264 -19.26 4.18 -12.34
CA GLY A 264 -20.06 5.28 -11.82
C GLY A 264 -20.05 6.48 -12.78
N LEU A 265 -21.21 6.87 -13.31
CA LEU A 265 -21.35 8.09 -14.09
C LEU A 265 -21.65 9.27 -13.15
N SER A 266 -21.03 10.42 -13.38
CA SER A 266 -21.20 11.62 -12.54
C SER A 266 -21.25 12.88 -13.39
N ILE A 267 -22.04 13.86 -12.94
CA ILE A 267 -22.11 15.19 -13.53
C ILE A 267 -21.48 16.17 -12.55
N GLU A 268 -20.39 16.81 -12.96
CA GLU A 268 -19.59 17.70 -12.11
C GLU A 268 -19.60 19.13 -12.66
N PRO A 269 -19.93 20.14 -11.84
CA PRO A 269 -19.91 21.54 -12.27
C PRO A 269 -18.49 22.00 -12.56
N VAL A 270 -18.37 22.79 -13.62
CA VAL A 270 -17.14 23.46 -14.06
C VAL A 270 -17.47 24.93 -14.22
N SER A 271 -16.75 25.79 -13.50
CA SER A 271 -16.85 27.23 -13.73
C SER A 271 -16.36 27.53 -15.15
N ILE A 272 -17.19 28.22 -15.92
CA ILE A 272 -16.74 28.87 -17.15
C ILE A 272 -15.82 29.99 -16.66
N ALA A 273 -14.53 29.93 -16.97
CA ALA A 273 -13.61 31.00 -16.61
C ALA A 273 -14.10 32.31 -17.27
N PRO A 274 -14.07 33.45 -16.55
CA PRO A 274 -14.51 34.74 -17.09
C PRO A 274 -13.66 35.23 -18.27
#